data_AF-U7DD72-F1
#
_entry.id   AF-U7DD72-F1
#
_cell.length_a   1.000
_cell.length_b   1.000
_cell.length_c   1.000
_cell.angle_alpha   90.00
_cell.angle_beta   90.00
_cell.angle_gamma   90.00
#
_symmetry.space_group_name_H-M   'P 1'
#
loop_
_entity.id
_entity.type
_entity.pdbx_description
1 polymer ?
#
loop_
_entity_poly.entity_id
_entity_poly.type
_entity_poly.pdbx_seq_one_letter_code
_entity_poly.pdbx_strand_id
1 'polypeptide(L)'
;MNLEIQEKQGRYDTEIRLVTEKQAEEIRDFEGRSGSVCVRYEGDTTYIYAALGEEGDLLNPVAAAVRVARNLKRKALSLYVERSHDFATYVQGALLGAYRFEQYKETQTPPLEHIEFVGTGLQQEALTKGRIFADATNYTRDLVNKNAGEIYPDALARQAQQLAMEFPALTVTVFDEEEIAQEGLSLLSAVGQGSATPPRFILLEYQGAAPTEDPRVLVGKGITFDAGGQNLKPSGSIENMRLDMAGAGAVLGIMKGICRLGLQENIVGVIPAAQNALGKDAYYTGDVYPSHAGKTVEVLNTDAEGRLVLADAISYCRKAYRPREIIDMATLTGAMVVALGDTVSGLFTNTPALSKGLFQAGEAVRDRLWELPVYTEHMKAMESDIADLRNVSTLKRKAGSITAAAFLHHFAEEVPWAHLDIAGTAWNDAEPRGITPKYATGAGVRVILEYLQRQQGEQSA
;
A
#
# COMPACT_ATOMS: atom_id res chain seq x y z
N MET A 1 21.54 2.10 -3.08
CA MET A 1 21.90 0.76 -3.57
C MET A 1 22.18 0.87 -5.06
N ASN A 2 23.32 0.35 -5.50
CA ASN A 2 23.77 0.36 -6.88
C ASN A 2 23.37 -0.97 -7.52
N LEU A 3 22.76 -0.90 -8.70
CA LEU A 3 22.30 -2.07 -9.46
C LEU A 3 23.02 -2.07 -10.81
N GLU A 4 23.61 -3.21 -11.17
CA GLU A 4 24.37 -3.37 -12.42
C GLU A 4 23.99 -4.67 -13.11
N ILE A 5 24.13 -4.71 -14.44
CA ILE A 5 23.92 -5.90 -15.26
C ILE A 5 25.28 -6.40 -15.75
N GLN A 6 25.51 -7.71 -15.68
CA GLN A 6 26.65 -8.39 -16.29
C GLN A 6 26.19 -9.63 -17.05
N GLU A 7 26.86 -9.97 -18.14
CA GLU A 7 26.41 -11.09 -18.98
C GLU A 7 26.98 -12.45 -18.59
N LYS A 8 28.23 -12.50 -18.11
CA LYS A 8 29.00 -13.76 -18.06
C LYS A 8 29.30 -14.27 -16.67
N GLN A 9 29.83 -13.42 -15.79
CA GLN A 9 30.32 -13.85 -14.48
C GLN A 9 30.15 -12.74 -13.46
N GLY A 10 29.78 -13.14 -12.24
CA GLY A 10 29.71 -12.25 -11.10
C GLY A 10 31.10 -11.77 -10.64
N ARG A 11 31.18 -10.52 -10.15
CA ARG A 11 32.41 -9.90 -9.63
C ARG A 11 32.55 -10.03 -8.12
N TYR A 12 31.47 -10.33 -7.40
CA TYR A 12 31.46 -10.36 -5.94
C TYR A 12 31.60 -11.78 -5.36
N ASP A 13 32.19 -11.87 -4.18
CA ASP A 13 32.44 -13.10 -3.41
C ASP A 13 31.18 -13.75 -2.84
N THR A 14 30.02 -13.10 -2.99
CA THR A 14 28.72 -13.61 -2.54
C THR A 14 27.85 -13.82 -3.76
N GLU A 15 27.52 -15.07 -4.06
CA GLU A 15 26.69 -15.44 -5.20
C GLU A 15 25.33 -15.95 -4.76
N ILE A 16 24.26 -15.36 -5.28
CA ILE A 16 22.90 -15.89 -5.16
C ILE A 16 22.58 -16.70 -6.40
N ARG A 17 22.17 -17.95 -6.21
CA ARG A 17 21.73 -18.86 -7.27
C ARG A 17 20.34 -19.38 -6.95
N LEU A 18 19.43 -19.27 -7.92
CA LEU A 18 18.12 -19.89 -7.79
C LEU A 18 18.20 -21.31 -8.31
N VAL A 19 17.54 -22.24 -7.61
CA VAL A 19 17.54 -23.65 -7.99
C VAL A 19 16.13 -24.20 -7.99
N THR A 20 15.85 -25.04 -8.98
CA THR A 20 14.65 -25.91 -8.99
C THR A 20 14.75 -26.96 -7.89
N GLU A 21 13.63 -27.60 -7.56
CA GLU A 21 13.59 -28.68 -6.57
C GLU A 21 14.56 -29.81 -6.94
N LYS A 22 14.60 -30.21 -8.21
CA LYS A 22 15.54 -31.22 -8.72
C LYS A 22 17.01 -30.81 -8.56
N GLN A 23 17.34 -29.56 -8.83
CA GLN A 23 18.71 -29.05 -8.62
C GLN A 23 19.06 -28.94 -7.14
N ALA A 24 18.07 -28.70 -6.27
CA ALA A 24 18.27 -28.64 -4.83
C ALA A 24 18.66 -30.00 -4.24
N GLU A 25 18.15 -31.12 -4.78
CA GLU A 25 18.53 -32.49 -4.36
C GLU A 25 20.03 -32.79 -4.53
N GLU A 26 20.69 -32.11 -5.48
CA GLU A 26 22.14 -32.22 -5.69
C GLU A 26 22.95 -31.46 -4.62
N ILE A 27 22.30 -30.58 -3.87
CA ILE A 27 22.89 -29.81 -2.78
C ILE A 27 22.64 -30.58 -1.48
N ARG A 28 23.71 -31.16 -0.93
CA ARG A 28 23.67 -31.89 0.36
C ARG A 28 22.89 -31.10 1.42
N ASP A 29 22.00 -31.76 2.16
CA ASP A 29 21.20 -31.20 3.25
C ASP A 29 20.28 -30.03 2.84
N PHE A 30 19.79 -30.02 1.58
CA PHE A 30 18.84 -29.02 1.08
C PHE A 30 17.65 -29.67 0.36
N GLU A 31 16.46 -29.57 0.96
CA GLU A 31 15.24 -30.24 0.44
C GLU A 31 14.53 -29.48 -0.69
N GLY A 32 14.97 -28.27 -1.07
CA GLY A 32 14.41 -27.59 -2.23
C GLY A 32 12.99 -27.01 -2.09
N ARG A 33 12.45 -26.89 -0.86
CA ARG A 33 11.12 -26.27 -0.62
C ARG A 33 11.13 -24.79 -1.04
N SER A 34 10.06 -24.32 -1.67
CA SER A 34 10.00 -22.92 -2.17
C SER A 34 10.32 -21.90 -1.06
N GLY A 35 11.19 -20.95 -1.37
CA GLY A 35 11.61 -19.89 -0.46
C GLY A 35 12.59 -20.32 0.63
N SER A 36 12.93 -21.61 0.71
CA SER A 36 14.03 -22.08 1.57
C SER A 36 15.38 -21.65 0.99
N VAL A 37 16.34 -21.37 1.88
CA VAL A 37 17.66 -20.86 1.52
C VAL A 37 18.74 -21.71 2.18
N CYS A 38 19.79 -21.97 1.43
CA CYS A 38 20.94 -22.75 1.86
C CYS A 38 22.24 -21.98 1.58
N VAL A 39 23.15 -21.92 2.56
CA VAL A 39 24.44 -21.22 2.44
C VAL A 39 25.58 -22.23 2.37
N ARG A 40 26.46 -22.08 1.38
CA ARG A 40 27.68 -22.88 1.23
C ARG A 40 28.89 -21.97 1.06
N TYR A 41 30.04 -22.45 1.49
CA TYR A 41 31.32 -21.75 1.39
C TYR A 41 32.27 -22.63 0.58
N GLU A 42 32.80 -22.12 -0.53
CA GLU A 42 33.85 -22.79 -1.31
C GLU A 42 34.97 -21.79 -1.60
N GLY A 43 36.15 -22.05 -1.05
CA GLY A 43 37.22 -21.06 -1.02
C GLY A 43 36.74 -19.78 -0.33
N ASP A 44 36.93 -18.65 -1.01
CA ASP A 44 36.48 -17.34 -0.53
C ASP A 44 35.04 -17.00 -0.92
N THR A 45 34.38 -17.84 -1.72
CA THR A 45 33.03 -17.58 -2.24
C THR A 45 31.96 -18.11 -1.30
N THR A 46 30.99 -17.26 -0.99
CA THR A 46 29.75 -17.58 -0.28
C THR A 46 28.62 -17.77 -1.28
N TYR A 47 28.16 -19.01 -1.45
CA TYR A 47 27.00 -19.33 -2.27
C TYR A 47 25.74 -19.33 -1.41
N ILE A 48 24.72 -18.64 -1.88
CA ILE A 48 23.39 -18.58 -1.28
C ILE A 48 22.41 -19.16 -2.31
N TYR A 49 22.01 -20.41 -2.10
CA TYR A 49 21.05 -21.09 -2.94
C TYR A 49 19.64 -20.81 -2.43
N ALA A 50 18.75 -20.34 -3.30
CA ALA A 50 17.33 -20.15 -3.00
C ALA A 50 16.48 -21.07 -3.86
N ALA A 51 15.62 -21.86 -3.23
CA ALA A 51 14.78 -22.80 -3.96
C ALA A 51 13.51 -22.14 -4.50
N LEU A 52 13.24 -22.38 -5.78
CA LEU A 52 12.02 -21.91 -6.48
C LEU A 52 10.77 -22.69 -6.07
N GLY A 53 10.93 -23.98 -5.73
CA GLY A 53 9.84 -24.94 -5.55
C GLY A 53 9.07 -25.24 -6.85
N GLU A 54 7.97 -25.99 -6.74
CA GLU A 54 7.18 -26.46 -7.89
C GLU A 54 6.48 -25.34 -8.68
N GLU A 55 6.04 -24.27 -8.01
CA GLU A 55 5.27 -23.18 -8.63
C GLU A 55 6.15 -22.15 -9.39
N GLY A 56 7.48 -22.26 -9.30
CA GLY A 56 8.40 -21.34 -10.00
C GLY A 56 8.30 -19.88 -9.53
N ASP A 57 7.96 -19.64 -8.26
CA ASP A 57 7.97 -18.30 -7.68
C ASP A 57 9.40 -17.74 -7.66
N LEU A 58 9.60 -16.59 -8.30
CA LEU A 58 10.91 -15.91 -8.32
C LEU A 58 11.02 -14.88 -7.19
N LEU A 59 9.90 -14.28 -6.82
CA LEU A 59 9.90 -13.06 -6.03
C LEU A 59 10.30 -13.35 -4.57
N ASN A 60 9.66 -14.32 -3.94
CA ASN A 60 9.94 -14.67 -2.55
C ASN A 60 11.29 -15.36 -2.35
N PRO A 61 11.72 -16.32 -3.21
CA PRO A 61 13.02 -16.95 -3.06
C PRO A 61 14.18 -15.97 -3.23
N VAL A 62 14.10 -15.05 -4.20
CA VAL A 62 15.11 -13.99 -4.35
C VAL A 62 15.15 -13.12 -3.08
N ALA A 63 14.00 -12.67 -2.58
CA ALA A 63 13.95 -11.85 -1.39
C ALA A 63 14.49 -12.56 -0.15
N ALA A 64 14.22 -13.86 -0.01
CA ALA A 64 14.77 -14.69 1.06
C ALA A 64 16.31 -14.80 0.97
N ALA A 65 16.87 -15.05 -0.22
CA ALA A 65 18.31 -15.12 -0.42
C ALA A 65 19.01 -13.78 -0.12
N VAL A 66 18.46 -12.65 -0.61
CA VAL A 66 19.03 -11.33 -0.33
C VAL A 66 18.93 -10.99 1.16
N ARG A 67 17.84 -11.37 1.84
CA ARG A 67 17.74 -11.24 3.29
C ARG A 67 18.82 -12.02 4.03
N VAL A 68 19.14 -13.24 3.57
CA VAL A 68 20.25 -14.03 4.13
C VAL A 68 21.60 -13.33 3.89
N ALA A 69 21.87 -12.84 2.68
CA ALA A 69 23.10 -12.09 2.38
C ALA A 69 23.27 -10.88 3.30
N ARG A 70 22.18 -10.13 3.53
CA ARG A 70 22.13 -8.99 4.46
C ARG A 70 22.40 -9.41 5.91
N ASN A 71 21.80 -10.51 6.37
CA ASN A 71 22.02 -11.02 7.73
C ASN A 71 23.47 -11.50 7.93
N LEU A 72 24.14 -11.92 6.86
CA LEU A 72 25.58 -12.20 6.81
C LEU A 72 26.44 -10.93 6.68
N LYS A 73 25.84 -9.73 6.72
CA LYS A 73 26.49 -8.41 6.63
C LYS A 73 27.27 -8.19 5.34
N ARG A 74 26.82 -8.78 4.23
CA ARG A 74 27.42 -8.59 2.91
C ARG A 74 27.12 -7.18 2.37
N LYS A 75 28.14 -6.52 1.84
CA LYS A 75 28.02 -5.20 1.19
C LYS A 75 27.72 -5.29 -0.30
N ALA A 76 28.07 -6.39 -0.93
CA ALA A 76 27.85 -6.61 -2.34
C ALA A 76 27.54 -8.08 -2.62
N LEU A 77 26.79 -8.36 -3.69
CA LEU A 77 26.50 -9.71 -4.15
C LEU A 77 26.26 -9.77 -5.67
N SER A 78 26.48 -10.94 -6.24
CA SER A 78 26.16 -11.30 -7.63
C SER A 78 24.93 -12.21 -7.62
N LEU A 79 23.84 -11.82 -8.29
CA LEU A 79 22.60 -12.58 -8.38
C LEU A 79 22.44 -13.13 -9.80
N TYR A 80 22.45 -14.44 -9.95
CA TYR A 80 22.32 -15.09 -11.26
C TYR A 80 20.85 -15.16 -11.70
N VAL A 81 20.58 -14.71 -12.92
CA VAL A 81 19.25 -14.61 -13.52
C VAL A 81 19.15 -15.59 -14.69
N GLU A 82 18.34 -16.63 -14.51
CA GLU A 82 18.15 -17.68 -15.52
C GLU A 82 16.98 -17.36 -16.47
N ARG A 83 15.97 -16.61 -15.99
CA ARG A 83 14.75 -16.26 -16.74
C ARG A 83 14.73 -14.76 -17.03
N SER A 84 15.37 -14.35 -18.12
CA SER A 84 15.53 -12.93 -18.48
C SER A 84 14.20 -12.20 -18.75
N HIS A 85 13.15 -12.90 -19.20
CA HIS A 85 11.82 -12.32 -19.39
C HIS A 85 11.13 -11.89 -18.10
N ASP A 86 11.57 -12.41 -16.94
CA ASP A 86 11.04 -12.06 -15.61
C ASP A 86 11.95 -11.09 -14.85
N PHE A 87 12.89 -10.42 -15.54
CA PHE A 87 13.98 -9.70 -14.87
C PHE A 87 13.50 -8.61 -13.90
N ALA A 88 12.41 -7.91 -14.19
CA ALA A 88 11.82 -6.93 -13.26
C ALA A 88 11.40 -7.56 -11.92
N THR A 89 10.97 -8.83 -11.92
CA THR A 89 10.58 -9.58 -10.71
C THR A 89 11.80 -9.92 -9.86
N TYR A 90 12.93 -10.30 -10.48
CA TYR A 90 14.20 -10.50 -9.77
C TYR A 90 14.66 -9.21 -9.07
N VAL A 91 14.58 -8.08 -9.78
CA VAL A 91 14.98 -6.78 -9.23
C VAL A 91 14.08 -6.39 -8.06
N GLN A 92 12.77 -6.59 -8.17
CA GLN A 92 11.85 -6.37 -7.07
C GLN A 92 12.16 -7.26 -5.87
N GLY A 93 12.32 -8.57 -6.08
CA GLY A 93 12.63 -9.52 -5.01
C GLY A 93 13.91 -9.11 -4.28
N ALA A 94 14.93 -8.69 -5.03
CA ALA A 94 16.20 -8.30 -4.46
C ALA A 94 16.10 -7.04 -3.59
N LEU A 95 15.47 -5.99 -4.11
CA LEU A 95 15.32 -4.71 -3.41
C LEU A 95 14.35 -4.80 -2.22
N LEU A 96 13.25 -5.54 -2.36
CA LEU A 96 12.29 -5.75 -1.28
C LEU A 96 12.86 -6.67 -0.19
N GLY A 97 13.68 -7.65 -0.55
CA GLY A 97 14.39 -8.52 0.39
C GLY A 97 15.53 -7.83 1.13
N ALA A 98 16.16 -6.83 0.50
CA ALA A 98 17.19 -6.00 1.13
C ALA A 98 16.63 -4.96 2.11
N TYR A 99 15.34 -4.62 2.00
CA TYR A 99 14.69 -3.64 2.87
C TYR A 99 14.81 -3.98 4.35
N ARG A 100 15.04 -2.95 5.17
CA ARG A 100 15.01 -3.04 6.63
C ARG A 100 14.66 -1.68 7.21
N PHE A 101 13.91 -1.69 8.30
CA PHE A 101 13.62 -0.49 9.07
C PHE A 101 14.35 -0.56 10.41
N GLU A 102 15.50 0.12 10.49
CA GLU A 102 16.38 0.12 11.66
C GLU A 102 16.70 1.54 12.16
N GLN A 103 15.97 2.56 11.68
CA GLN A 103 16.28 3.96 11.96
C GLN A 103 16.25 4.33 13.45
N TYR A 104 15.49 3.58 14.27
CA TYR A 104 15.41 3.77 15.73
C TYR A 104 16.33 2.83 16.53
N LYS A 105 17.10 1.96 15.87
CA LYS A 105 18.06 1.09 16.55
C LYS A 105 19.40 1.80 16.69
N GLU A 106 20.01 1.66 17.86
CA GLU A 106 21.38 2.13 18.11
C GLU A 106 22.39 1.38 17.20
N THR A 107 22.29 0.05 17.16
CA THR A 107 23.10 -0.77 16.27
C THR A 107 22.32 -1.08 15.01
N GLN A 108 22.79 -0.56 13.87
CA GLN A 108 22.23 -0.82 12.55
C GLN A 108 23.08 -1.86 11.80
N THR A 109 22.42 -2.69 11.02
CA THR A 109 23.09 -3.62 10.11
C THR A 109 23.69 -2.82 8.94
N PRO A 110 24.96 -3.05 8.56
CA PRO A 110 25.54 -2.42 7.38
C PRO A 110 24.65 -2.65 6.14
N PRO A 111 24.43 -1.62 5.29
CA PRO A 111 23.62 -1.79 4.10
C PRO A 111 24.29 -2.72 3.09
N LEU A 112 23.45 -3.47 2.37
CA LEU A 112 23.81 -4.00 1.07
C LEU A 112 23.89 -2.80 0.10
N GLU A 113 25.09 -2.53 -0.39
CA GLU A 113 25.40 -1.36 -1.21
C GLU A 113 25.30 -1.66 -2.71
N HIS A 114 25.68 -2.87 -3.12
CA HIS A 114 25.74 -3.29 -4.53
C HIS A 114 25.01 -4.62 -4.77
N ILE A 115 24.20 -4.67 -5.83
CA ILE A 115 23.66 -5.91 -6.39
C ILE A 115 23.99 -5.93 -7.87
N GLU A 116 24.72 -6.95 -8.29
CA GLU A 116 24.98 -7.22 -9.69
C GLU A 116 24.07 -8.35 -10.17
N PHE A 117 23.32 -8.13 -11.23
CA PHE A 117 22.51 -9.16 -11.87
C PHE A 117 23.29 -9.79 -13.02
N VAL A 118 23.51 -11.10 -12.96
CA VAL A 118 24.32 -11.85 -13.92
C VAL A 118 23.43 -12.70 -14.80
N GLY A 119 23.41 -12.44 -16.11
CA GLY A 119 22.62 -13.21 -17.06
C GLY A 119 22.60 -12.60 -18.47
N THR A 120 22.19 -13.40 -19.44
CA THR A 120 22.08 -12.96 -20.84
C THR A 120 20.69 -12.41 -21.16
N GLY A 121 20.61 -11.40 -22.03
CA GLY A 121 19.33 -10.80 -22.45
C GLY A 121 18.63 -9.96 -21.37
N LEU A 122 19.35 -9.55 -20.32
CA LEU A 122 18.81 -8.67 -19.28
C LEU A 122 18.67 -7.25 -19.80
N GLN A 123 17.47 -6.68 -19.70
CA GLN A 123 17.15 -5.37 -20.26
C GLN A 123 17.19 -4.28 -19.20
N GLN A 124 17.79 -3.13 -19.54
CA GLN A 124 17.87 -1.96 -18.66
C GLN A 124 16.48 -1.38 -18.31
N GLU A 125 15.53 -1.50 -19.23
CA GLU A 125 14.14 -1.09 -19.01
C GLU A 125 13.47 -1.93 -17.91
N ALA A 126 13.62 -3.25 -17.95
CA ALA A 126 13.11 -4.15 -16.91
C ALA A 126 13.78 -3.90 -15.55
N LEU A 127 15.09 -3.58 -15.54
CA LEU A 127 15.79 -3.15 -14.32
C LEU A 127 15.17 -1.88 -13.75
N THR A 128 14.94 -0.90 -14.61
CA THR A 128 14.36 0.40 -14.23
C THR A 128 12.94 0.22 -13.69
N LYS A 129 12.08 -0.54 -14.39
CA LYS A 129 10.72 -0.87 -13.94
C LYS A 129 10.73 -1.57 -12.58
N GLY A 130 11.52 -2.64 -12.43
CA GLY A 130 11.60 -3.39 -11.18
C GLY A 130 12.09 -2.53 -10.01
N ARG A 131 13.04 -1.63 -10.26
CA ARG A 131 13.52 -0.66 -9.27
C ARG A 131 12.44 0.34 -8.87
N ILE A 132 11.70 0.90 -9.82
CA ILE A 132 10.63 1.87 -9.51
C ILE A 132 9.56 1.25 -8.61
N PHE A 133 9.11 0.03 -8.92
CA PHE A 133 8.12 -0.69 -8.12
C PHE A 133 8.62 -0.94 -6.69
N ALA A 134 9.87 -1.41 -6.55
CA ALA A 134 10.44 -1.69 -5.24
C ALA A 134 10.73 -0.43 -4.43
N ASP A 135 11.24 0.63 -5.05
CA ASP A 135 11.52 1.91 -4.40
C ASP A 135 10.22 2.58 -3.93
N ALA A 136 9.15 2.55 -4.73
CA ALA A 136 7.82 3.03 -4.34
C ALA A 136 7.25 2.27 -3.14
N THR A 137 7.41 0.94 -3.16
CA THR A 137 6.97 0.07 -2.05
C THR A 137 7.79 0.36 -0.80
N ASN A 138 9.12 0.43 -0.89
CA ASN A 138 10.00 0.70 0.25
C ASN A 138 9.83 2.11 0.81
N TYR A 139 9.58 3.12 -0.04
CA TYR A 139 9.20 4.46 0.39
C TYR A 139 7.94 4.44 1.26
N THR A 140 6.92 3.68 0.83
CA THR A 140 5.69 3.47 1.62
C THR A 140 6.02 2.81 2.96
N ARG A 141 6.85 1.75 2.95
CA ARG A 141 7.25 1.06 4.18
C ARG A 141 7.97 1.99 5.14
N ASP A 142 8.92 2.79 4.68
CA ASP A 142 9.65 3.75 5.51
C ASP A 142 8.70 4.77 6.15
N LEU A 143 7.76 5.31 5.35
CA LEU A 143 6.81 6.28 5.82
C LEU A 143 5.87 5.71 6.89
N VAL A 144 5.26 4.56 6.62
CA VAL A 144 4.30 3.91 7.53
C VAL A 144 5.01 3.40 8.79
N ASN A 145 6.28 3.03 8.71
CA ASN A 145 7.06 2.60 9.88
C ASN A 145 7.51 3.73 10.81
N LYS A 146 7.32 5.00 10.44
CA LYS A 146 7.66 6.12 11.32
C LYS A 146 6.71 6.23 12.51
N ASN A 147 7.14 6.98 13.53
CA ASN A 147 6.32 7.23 14.71
C ASN A 147 5.20 8.21 14.36
N ALA A 148 4.05 8.08 15.04
CA ALA A 148 2.93 9.00 14.87
C ALA A 148 3.27 10.46 15.21
N GLY A 149 4.26 10.69 16.09
CA GLY A 149 4.78 12.02 16.39
C GLY A 149 5.69 12.61 15.30
N GLU A 150 6.18 11.78 14.38
CA GLU A 150 7.00 12.21 13.24
C GLU A 150 6.15 12.38 11.97
N ILE A 151 5.16 11.50 11.78
CA ILE A 151 4.21 11.52 10.68
C ILE A 151 2.81 11.74 11.24
N TYR A 152 2.51 13.00 11.57
CA TYR A 152 1.16 13.50 11.87
C TYR A 152 0.57 14.20 10.62
N PRO A 153 -0.69 14.66 10.59
CA PRO A 153 -1.37 15.08 9.35
C PRO A 153 -0.60 16.13 8.52
N ASP A 154 -0.09 17.17 9.17
CA ASP A 154 0.73 18.21 8.52
C ASP A 154 2.11 17.70 8.10
N ALA A 155 2.73 16.77 8.84
CA ALA A 155 3.96 16.12 8.39
C ALA A 155 3.73 15.22 7.16
N LEU A 156 2.58 14.57 7.07
CA LEU A 156 2.17 13.80 5.89
C LEU A 156 1.96 14.71 4.67
N ALA A 157 1.35 15.88 4.86
CA ALA A 157 1.24 16.91 3.82
C ALA A 157 2.63 17.39 3.33
N ARG A 158 3.58 17.57 4.25
CA ARG A 158 4.98 17.89 3.87
C ARG A 158 5.65 16.77 3.06
N GLN A 159 5.33 15.50 3.31
CA GLN A 159 5.82 14.40 2.46
C GLN A 159 5.31 14.51 1.03
N ALA A 160 4.03 14.86 0.83
CA ALA A 160 3.48 15.13 -0.49
C ALA A 160 4.19 16.31 -1.17
N GLN A 161 4.36 17.43 -0.47
CA GLN A 161 5.07 18.61 -1.00
C GLN A 161 6.53 18.30 -1.37
N GLN A 162 7.21 17.42 -0.62
CA GLN A 162 8.55 16.94 -0.97
C GLN A 162 8.56 16.18 -2.30
N LEU A 163 7.54 15.38 -2.59
CA LEU A 163 7.41 14.74 -3.90
C LEU A 163 7.20 15.76 -5.03
N ALA A 164 6.39 16.79 -4.82
CA ALA A 164 6.19 17.85 -5.82
C ALA A 164 7.49 18.62 -6.12
N MET A 165 8.37 18.78 -5.13
CA MET A 165 9.71 19.34 -5.35
C MET A 165 10.64 18.38 -6.12
N GLU A 166 10.49 17.05 -5.96
CA GLU A 166 11.23 16.04 -6.71
C GLU A 166 10.71 15.91 -8.17
N PHE A 167 9.41 16.11 -8.39
CA PHE A 167 8.74 15.84 -9.67
C PHE A 167 7.92 17.03 -10.17
N PRO A 168 8.39 17.77 -11.20
CA PRO A 168 7.69 18.93 -11.75
C PRO A 168 6.30 18.65 -12.34
N ALA A 169 6.00 17.41 -12.71
CA ALA A 169 4.69 16.99 -13.22
C ALA A 169 3.63 16.79 -12.12
N LEU A 170 4.01 16.95 -10.85
CA LEU A 170 3.16 16.74 -9.69
C LEU A 170 2.89 18.08 -8.99
N THR A 171 1.62 18.47 -8.93
CA THR A 171 1.16 19.61 -8.13
C THR A 171 0.58 19.11 -6.82
N VAL A 172 0.83 19.82 -5.71
CA VAL A 172 0.28 19.47 -4.40
C VAL A 172 -0.46 20.66 -3.80
N THR A 173 -1.72 20.41 -3.44
CA THR A 173 -2.57 21.35 -2.73
C THR A 173 -2.91 20.74 -1.37
N VAL A 174 -2.88 21.53 -0.31
CA VAL A 174 -3.14 21.07 1.06
C VAL A 174 -4.17 22.00 1.67
N PHE A 175 -5.33 21.44 2.03
CA PHE A 175 -6.31 22.17 2.82
C PHE A 175 -5.98 22.06 4.30
N ASP A 176 -5.91 23.21 4.95
CA ASP A 176 -5.88 23.32 6.41
C ASP A 176 -7.29 23.19 7.02
N GLU A 177 -7.39 23.36 8.34
CA GLU A 177 -8.66 23.26 9.07
C GLU A 177 -9.74 24.26 8.61
N GLU A 178 -9.35 25.46 8.17
CA GLU A 178 -10.27 26.48 7.71
C GLU A 178 -10.81 26.10 6.32
N GLU A 179 -9.92 25.69 5.42
CA GLU A 179 -10.29 25.22 4.08
C GLU A 179 -11.13 23.93 4.14
N ILE A 180 -10.79 22.99 5.03
CA ILE A 180 -11.59 21.78 5.29
C ILE A 180 -13.02 22.14 5.71
N ALA A 181 -13.16 23.13 6.61
CA ALA A 181 -14.47 23.58 7.07
C ALA A 181 -15.26 24.30 5.95
N GLN A 182 -14.58 25.12 5.14
CA GLN A 182 -15.18 25.84 4.01
C GLN A 182 -15.67 24.90 2.91
N GLU A 183 -14.90 23.85 2.60
CA GLU A 183 -15.28 22.80 1.65
C GLU A 183 -16.38 21.86 2.20
N GLY A 184 -16.73 21.96 3.48
CA GLY A 184 -17.78 21.13 4.09
C GLY A 184 -17.35 19.67 4.33
N LEU A 185 -16.06 19.42 4.46
CA LEU A 185 -15.46 18.11 4.79
C LEU A 185 -15.63 17.81 6.29
N SER A 186 -16.89 17.83 6.76
CA SER A 186 -17.20 17.83 8.20
C SER A 186 -17.00 16.47 8.87
N LEU A 187 -17.03 15.36 8.13
CA LEU A 187 -16.68 14.04 8.67
C LEU A 187 -15.18 13.96 8.95
N LEU A 188 -14.34 14.50 8.04
CA LEU A 188 -12.89 14.64 8.29
C LEU A 188 -12.62 15.55 9.50
N SER A 189 -13.30 16.71 9.54
CA SER A 189 -13.18 17.63 10.67
C SER A 189 -13.55 16.96 12.00
N ALA A 190 -14.67 16.25 12.06
CA ALA A 190 -15.14 15.55 13.26
C ALA A 190 -14.13 14.51 13.76
N VAL A 191 -13.52 13.74 12.86
CA VAL A 191 -12.51 12.74 13.24
C VAL A 191 -11.24 13.41 13.79
N GLY A 192 -10.80 14.51 13.19
CA GLY A 192 -9.53 15.16 13.52
C GLY A 192 -9.56 16.15 14.70
N GLN A 193 -10.71 16.75 15.01
CA GLN A 193 -10.82 17.85 15.99
C GLN A 193 -10.43 17.45 17.42
N GLY A 194 -10.44 16.16 17.75
CA GLY A 194 -10.00 15.67 19.06
C GLY A 194 -8.48 15.69 19.28
N SER A 195 -7.68 15.83 18.23
CA SER A 195 -6.22 15.81 18.32
C SER A 195 -5.62 17.22 18.48
N ALA A 196 -4.45 17.29 19.11
CA ALA A 196 -3.62 18.50 19.11
C ALA A 196 -3.00 18.80 17.74
N THR A 197 -3.00 17.83 16.81
CA THR A 197 -2.58 18.02 15.43
C THR A 197 -3.81 18.10 14.53
N PRO A 198 -4.14 19.27 13.96
CA PRO A 198 -5.34 19.45 13.14
C PRO A 198 -5.34 18.55 11.89
N PRO A 199 -6.53 18.22 11.34
CA PRO A 199 -6.64 17.44 10.11
C PRO A 199 -6.09 18.20 8.90
N ARG A 200 -5.71 17.47 7.85
CA ARG A 200 -5.28 18.00 6.55
C ARG A 200 -5.97 17.23 5.44
N PHE A 201 -6.33 17.91 4.36
CA PHE A 201 -6.80 17.26 3.15
C PHE A 201 -5.81 17.51 2.03
N ILE A 202 -5.14 16.46 1.55
CA ILE A 202 -3.98 16.59 0.67
C ILE A 202 -4.36 16.09 -0.72
N LEU A 203 -4.16 16.93 -1.72
CA LEU A 203 -4.38 16.65 -3.14
C LEU A 203 -3.02 16.58 -3.85
N LEU A 204 -2.79 15.52 -4.61
CA LEU A 204 -1.60 15.28 -5.42
C LEU A 204 -2.01 15.09 -6.87
N GLU A 205 -1.83 16.11 -7.71
CA GLU A 205 -2.31 16.13 -9.09
C GLU A 205 -1.14 15.88 -10.04
N TYR A 206 -1.11 14.68 -10.64
CA TYR A 206 -0.14 14.29 -11.65
C TYR A 206 -0.70 14.53 -13.06
N GLN A 207 0.00 15.34 -13.84
CA GLN A 207 -0.37 15.69 -15.22
C GLN A 207 0.48 14.88 -16.22
N GLY A 208 0.01 13.68 -16.58
CA GLY A 208 0.65 12.81 -17.58
C GLY A 208 0.04 12.87 -18.98
N ALA A 209 -1.16 13.43 -19.13
CA ALA A 209 -1.86 13.60 -20.41
C ALA A 209 -2.34 15.04 -20.62
N ALA A 210 -3.28 15.29 -21.53
CA ALA A 210 -3.84 16.63 -21.71
C ALA A 210 -4.69 17.06 -20.49
N PRO A 211 -4.66 18.33 -20.04
CA PRO A 211 -5.44 18.79 -18.87
C PRO A 211 -6.95 18.59 -18.97
N THR A 212 -7.48 18.40 -20.17
CA THR A 212 -8.91 18.16 -20.43
C THR A 212 -9.32 16.71 -20.25
N GLU A 213 -8.38 15.78 -20.10
CA GLU A 213 -8.68 14.38 -19.90
C GLU A 213 -9.05 14.09 -18.45
N ASP A 214 -10.20 13.45 -18.26
CA ASP A 214 -10.70 13.02 -16.95
C ASP A 214 -9.67 12.11 -16.25
N PRO A 215 -9.31 12.40 -14.99
CA PRO A 215 -8.27 11.65 -14.30
C PRO A 215 -8.81 10.34 -13.72
N ARG A 216 -7.88 9.43 -13.38
CA ARG A 216 -8.13 8.40 -12.36
C ARG A 216 -7.83 8.97 -10.98
N VAL A 217 -8.59 8.58 -9.98
CA VAL A 217 -8.41 9.05 -8.61
C VAL A 217 -8.00 7.91 -7.69
N LEU A 218 -6.97 8.13 -6.89
CA LEU A 218 -6.50 7.24 -5.83
C LEU A 218 -6.75 7.90 -4.47
N VAL A 219 -7.50 7.27 -3.58
CA VAL A 219 -7.79 7.82 -2.23
C VAL A 219 -7.14 6.94 -1.16
N GLY A 220 -6.40 7.53 -0.23
CA GLY A 220 -5.69 6.78 0.81
C GLY A 220 -6.12 7.21 2.21
N LYS A 221 -6.64 6.29 3.02
CA LYS A 221 -6.95 6.57 4.45
C LYS A 221 -5.70 7.10 5.15
N GLY A 222 -5.78 8.32 5.68
CA GLY A 222 -4.66 9.04 6.31
C GLY A 222 -4.75 9.18 7.83
N ILE A 223 -5.25 8.15 8.53
CA ILE A 223 -5.30 8.19 10.00
C ILE A 223 -3.91 7.91 10.56
N THR A 224 -3.18 8.98 10.86
CA THR A 224 -1.77 8.94 11.27
C THR A 224 -1.56 8.34 12.66
N PHE A 225 -2.61 8.33 13.48
CA PHE A 225 -2.71 7.49 14.66
C PHE A 225 -4.19 7.27 14.99
N ASP A 226 -4.55 6.03 15.28
CA ASP A 226 -5.91 5.66 15.65
C ASP A 226 -6.00 5.14 17.09
N ALA A 227 -6.41 5.99 18.02
CA ALA A 227 -6.73 5.54 19.37
C ALA A 227 -8.13 4.91 19.46
N GLY A 228 -8.98 5.12 18.45
CA GLY A 228 -10.40 4.78 18.44
C GLY A 228 -11.33 5.88 18.96
N GLY A 229 -10.80 7.05 19.37
CA GLY A 229 -11.60 8.12 19.97
C GLY A 229 -12.27 7.67 21.28
N GLN A 230 -13.54 8.01 21.49
CA GLN A 230 -14.29 7.59 22.70
C GLN A 230 -14.45 6.09 22.82
N ASN A 231 -14.57 5.41 21.68
CA ASN A 231 -14.48 3.96 21.57
C ASN A 231 -13.00 3.51 21.60
N LEU A 232 -12.28 3.91 22.66
CA LEU A 232 -10.86 3.67 22.85
C LEU A 232 -10.50 2.18 22.65
N LYS A 233 -9.47 1.93 21.83
CA LYS A 233 -8.96 0.58 21.60
C LYS A 233 -8.37 -0.02 22.88
N PRO A 234 -8.59 -1.31 23.13
CA PRO A 234 -7.96 -2.00 24.25
C PRO A 234 -6.46 -2.19 24.03
N SER A 235 -5.73 -2.42 25.12
CA SER A 235 -4.33 -2.89 25.06
C SER A 235 -4.21 -4.15 24.20
N GLY A 236 -3.16 -4.25 23.40
CA GLY A 236 -2.93 -5.29 22.40
C GLY A 236 -3.51 -4.98 21.02
N SER A 237 -4.35 -3.95 20.87
CA SER A 237 -4.88 -3.50 19.57
C SER A 237 -4.49 -2.07 19.19
N ILE A 238 -3.83 -1.33 20.09
CA ILE A 238 -3.51 0.10 19.91
C ILE A 238 -2.06 0.35 19.51
N GLU A 239 -1.15 -0.59 19.81
CA GLU A 239 0.31 -0.44 19.74
C GLU A 239 0.80 -0.16 18.32
N ASN A 240 0.12 -0.76 17.34
CA ASN A 240 0.44 -0.64 15.92
C ASN A 240 -0.38 0.44 15.20
N MET A 241 -1.18 1.24 15.89
CA MET A 241 -2.11 2.18 15.24
C MET A 241 -1.45 3.40 14.60
N ARG A 242 -0.13 3.56 14.75
CA ARG A 242 0.67 4.43 13.87
C ARG A 242 0.71 3.94 12.41
N LEU A 243 0.41 2.66 12.16
CA LEU A 243 0.40 2.04 10.83
C LEU A 243 -0.93 2.28 10.10
N ASP A 244 -1.92 2.91 10.76
CA ASP A 244 -3.28 3.08 10.25
C ASP A 244 -3.43 4.15 9.14
N MET A 245 -2.29 4.72 8.74
CA MET A 245 -2.13 5.58 7.56
C MET A 245 -1.53 4.83 6.36
N ALA A 246 -1.47 3.50 6.39
CA ALA A 246 -0.88 2.70 5.30
C ALA A 246 -1.53 2.95 3.93
N GLY A 247 -2.84 3.25 3.89
CA GLY A 247 -3.54 3.65 2.67
C GLY A 247 -2.99 4.95 2.07
N ALA A 248 -2.82 5.98 2.91
CA ALA A 248 -2.18 7.23 2.50
C ALA A 248 -0.71 7.05 2.11
N GLY A 249 0.03 6.20 2.84
CA GLY A 249 1.40 5.84 2.49
C GLY A 249 1.47 5.19 1.12
N ALA A 250 0.54 4.27 0.81
CA ALA A 250 0.44 3.62 -0.48
C ALA A 250 0.16 4.64 -1.60
N VAL A 251 -0.77 5.58 -1.40
CA VAL A 251 -1.01 6.67 -2.38
C VAL A 251 0.27 7.46 -2.66
N LEU A 252 1.00 7.90 -1.64
CA LEU A 252 2.26 8.64 -1.85
C LEU A 252 3.31 7.80 -2.60
N GLY A 253 3.46 6.52 -2.23
CA GLY A 253 4.34 5.59 -2.92
C GLY A 253 3.95 5.36 -4.38
N ILE A 254 2.65 5.18 -4.66
CA ILE A 254 2.11 5.02 -6.01
C ILE A 254 2.35 6.28 -6.82
N MET A 255 2.03 7.48 -6.30
CA MET A 255 2.29 8.75 -6.98
C MET A 255 3.78 8.94 -7.31
N LYS A 256 4.68 8.57 -6.39
CA LYS A 256 6.12 8.54 -6.65
C LYS A 256 6.49 7.57 -7.78
N GLY A 257 5.89 6.39 -7.79
CA GLY A 257 6.06 5.39 -8.86
C GLY A 257 5.57 5.89 -10.21
N ILE A 258 4.36 6.47 -10.26
CA ILE A 258 3.74 7.07 -11.45
C ILE A 258 4.65 8.14 -12.05
N CYS A 259 5.15 9.08 -11.23
CA CYS A 259 6.03 10.15 -11.69
C CYS A 259 7.33 9.60 -12.30
N ARG A 260 7.90 8.54 -11.73
CA ARG A 260 9.12 7.90 -12.25
C ARG A 260 8.88 7.05 -13.49
N LEU A 261 7.70 6.43 -13.61
CA LEU A 261 7.31 5.68 -14.80
C LEU A 261 6.98 6.61 -15.98
N GLY A 262 6.58 7.87 -15.71
CA GLY A 262 6.16 8.79 -16.75
C GLY A 262 4.87 8.33 -17.44
N LEU A 263 3.90 7.86 -16.64
CA LEU A 263 2.61 7.38 -17.13
C LEU A 263 1.89 8.45 -17.97
N GLN A 264 1.37 8.07 -19.13
CA GLN A 264 0.71 8.97 -20.08
C GLN A 264 -0.78 9.16 -19.76
N GLU A 265 -1.10 9.53 -18.52
CA GLU A 265 -2.48 9.75 -18.05
C GLU A 265 -2.53 10.71 -16.87
N ASN A 266 -3.69 11.34 -16.63
CA ASN A 266 -3.89 12.21 -15.47
C ASN A 266 -4.31 11.37 -14.27
N ILE A 267 -3.64 11.57 -13.13
CA ILE A 267 -3.92 10.84 -11.88
C ILE A 267 -3.96 11.82 -10.74
N VAL A 268 -4.98 11.72 -9.90
CA VAL A 268 -5.09 12.50 -8.66
C VAL A 268 -5.00 11.57 -7.46
N GLY A 269 -3.99 11.76 -6.61
CA GLY A 269 -3.91 11.16 -5.29
C GLY A 269 -4.58 12.05 -4.25
N VAL A 270 -5.41 11.49 -3.38
CA VAL A 270 -6.13 12.23 -2.33
C VAL A 270 -5.95 11.55 -0.98
N ILE A 271 -5.61 12.33 0.04
CA ILE A 271 -5.35 11.83 1.39
C ILE A 271 -6.10 12.71 2.40
N PRO A 272 -7.24 12.22 2.96
CA PRO A 272 -7.84 12.81 4.14
C PRO A 272 -7.07 12.37 5.39
N ALA A 273 -6.25 13.27 5.94
CA ALA A 273 -5.34 13.01 7.04
C ALA A 273 -5.86 13.53 8.38
N ALA A 274 -5.84 12.69 9.41
CA ALA A 274 -6.24 13.04 10.77
C ALA A 274 -5.50 12.19 11.81
N GLN A 275 -5.67 12.53 13.09
CA GLN A 275 -5.43 11.61 14.21
C GLN A 275 -6.74 11.42 14.95
N ASN A 276 -7.16 10.17 15.15
CA ASN A 276 -8.36 9.84 15.91
C ASN A 276 -7.98 9.73 17.38
N ALA A 277 -8.03 10.86 18.08
CA ALA A 277 -7.55 11.00 19.45
C ALA A 277 -8.70 11.23 20.45
N LEU A 278 -8.45 10.93 21.72
CA LEU A 278 -9.27 11.44 22.82
C LEU A 278 -8.75 12.83 23.21
N GLY A 279 -9.59 13.84 23.06
CA GLY A 279 -9.29 15.20 23.46
C GLY A 279 -10.54 15.95 23.86
N LYS A 280 -10.36 17.17 24.38
CA LYS A 280 -11.47 18.00 24.88
C LYS A 280 -12.52 18.33 23.83
N ASP A 281 -12.13 18.35 22.56
CA ASP A 281 -12.98 18.69 21.41
C ASP A 281 -13.34 17.43 20.58
N ALA A 282 -13.05 16.22 21.07
CA ALA A 282 -13.36 14.99 20.35
C ALA A 282 -14.86 14.80 20.13
N TYR A 283 -15.23 14.36 18.93
CA TYR A 283 -16.60 13.95 18.59
C TYR A 283 -17.12 12.78 19.46
N TYR A 284 -18.44 12.69 19.62
CA TYR A 284 -19.12 11.76 20.52
C TYR A 284 -19.93 10.71 19.76
N THR A 285 -20.07 9.55 20.39
CA THR A 285 -21.02 8.52 19.95
C THR A 285 -22.46 9.04 20.09
N GLY A 286 -23.22 9.00 19.01
CA GLY A 286 -24.56 9.55 18.86
C GLY A 286 -24.59 10.89 18.12
N ASP A 287 -23.45 11.52 17.88
CA ASP A 287 -23.39 12.76 17.08
C ASP A 287 -23.80 12.49 15.62
N VAL A 288 -24.39 13.51 14.99
CA VAL A 288 -24.76 13.49 13.57
C VAL A 288 -24.02 14.62 12.86
N TYR A 289 -23.26 14.26 11.82
CA TYR A 289 -22.48 15.21 11.02
C TYR A 289 -22.94 15.22 9.56
N PRO A 290 -23.01 16.39 8.90
CA PRO A 290 -23.19 16.44 7.45
C PRO A 290 -21.89 16.03 6.76
N SER A 291 -21.99 15.18 5.74
CA SER A 291 -20.87 14.90 4.83
C SER A 291 -20.77 15.94 3.73
N HIS A 292 -19.64 15.96 3.02
CA HIS A 292 -19.48 16.74 1.79
C HIS A 292 -20.56 16.42 0.74
N ALA A 293 -21.09 15.20 0.72
CA ALA A 293 -22.18 14.80 -0.18
C ALA A 293 -23.55 15.39 0.22
N GLY A 294 -23.64 16.10 1.35
CA GLY A 294 -24.89 16.60 1.93
C GLY A 294 -25.69 15.55 2.71
N LYS A 295 -25.27 14.28 2.70
CA LYS A 295 -25.85 13.21 3.52
C LYS A 295 -25.43 13.38 4.97
N THR A 296 -26.34 13.18 5.91
CA THR A 296 -26.07 13.17 7.35
C THR A 296 -25.63 11.79 7.84
N VAL A 297 -24.62 11.73 8.70
CA VAL A 297 -24.06 10.48 9.23
C VAL A 297 -24.09 10.49 10.76
N GLU A 298 -24.83 9.55 11.33
CA GLU A 298 -24.81 9.22 12.76
C GLU A 298 -23.56 8.41 13.11
N VAL A 299 -22.74 8.92 14.02
CA VAL A 299 -21.52 8.26 14.50
C VAL A 299 -21.87 7.40 15.71
N LEU A 300 -21.92 6.09 15.53
CA LEU A 300 -22.22 5.14 16.61
C LEU A 300 -20.98 4.43 17.16
N ASN A 301 -19.85 4.53 16.46
CA ASN A 301 -18.56 4.05 16.93
C ASN A 301 -17.44 4.95 16.39
N THR A 302 -16.73 5.66 17.26
CA THR A 302 -15.62 6.54 16.87
C THR A 302 -14.36 5.77 16.44
N ASP A 303 -14.32 4.44 16.61
CA ASP A 303 -13.29 3.53 16.07
C ASP A 303 -13.61 3.05 14.64
N ALA A 304 -14.69 3.58 14.06
CA ALA A 304 -15.05 3.41 12.66
C ALA A 304 -14.89 4.75 11.91
N GLU A 305 -13.78 5.44 12.18
CA GLU A 305 -13.39 6.76 11.68
C GLU A 305 -12.91 6.74 10.23
N GLY A 306 -12.20 5.67 9.81
CA GLY A 306 -11.59 5.61 8.49
C GLY A 306 -12.61 5.77 7.36
N ARG A 307 -13.81 5.20 7.53
CA ARG A 307 -14.88 5.33 6.52
C ARG A 307 -15.47 6.74 6.49
N LEU A 308 -15.46 7.45 7.61
CA LEU A 308 -15.94 8.83 7.72
C LEU A 308 -15.04 9.76 6.89
N VAL A 309 -13.73 9.67 7.09
CA VAL A 309 -12.77 10.52 6.37
C VAL A 309 -12.71 10.19 4.88
N LEU A 310 -12.88 8.90 4.51
CA LEU A 310 -12.95 8.47 3.12
C LEU A 310 -14.25 8.89 2.42
N ALA A 311 -15.39 8.90 3.12
CA ALA A 311 -16.67 9.34 2.55
C ALA A 311 -16.61 10.78 2.04
N ASP A 312 -16.05 11.69 2.84
CA ASP A 312 -15.82 13.07 2.41
C ASP A 312 -14.85 13.14 1.22
N ALA A 313 -13.74 12.39 1.28
CA ALA A 313 -12.75 12.38 0.20
C ALA A 313 -13.33 11.87 -1.14
N ILE A 314 -14.06 10.75 -1.13
CA ILE A 314 -14.69 10.16 -2.32
C ILE A 314 -15.70 11.15 -2.91
N SER A 315 -16.54 11.76 -2.06
CA SER A 315 -17.53 12.73 -2.51
C SER A 315 -16.90 14.00 -3.08
N TYR A 316 -15.85 14.52 -2.43
CA TYR A 316 -15.06 15.65 -2.94
C TYR A 316 -14.51 15.33 -4.32
N CYS A 317 -13.86 14.18 -4.46
CA CYS A 317 -13.22 13.78 -5.72
C CYS A 317 -14.22 13.69 -6.87
N ARG A 318 -15.40 13.10 -6.62
CA ARG A 318 -16.47 13.01 -7.62
C ARG A 318 -16.88 14.39 -8.14
N LYS A 319 -17.05 15.36 -7.23
CA LYS A 319 -17.51 16.71 -7.56
C LYS A 319 -16.41 17.54 -8.22
N ALA A 320 -15.16 17.43 -7.76
CA ALA A 320 -14.04 18.23 -8.22
C ALA A 320 -13.45 17.75 -9.55
N TYR A 321 -13.41 16.44 -9.79
CA TYR A 321 -12.58 15.87 -10.87
C TYR A 321 -13.31 15.14 -11.99
N ARG A 322 -14.61 14.82 -11.86
CA ARG A 322 -15.34 13.94 -12.80
C ARG A 322 -14.48 12.70 -13.17
N PRO A 323 -14.10 11.89 -12.19
CA PRO A 323 -13.08 10.86 -12.39
C PRO A 323 -13.57 9.72 -13.29
N ARG A 324 -12.64 9.14 -14.08
CA ARG A 324 -12.89 7.89 -14.83
C ARG A 324 -13.22 6.74 -13.87
N GLU A 325 -12.51 6.69 -12.76
CA GLU A 325 -12.71 5.76 -11.65
C GLU A 325 -12.08 6.31 -10.37
N ILE A 326 -12.56 5.81 -9.22
CA ILE A 326 -11.99 6.07 -7.89
C ILE A 326 -11.54 4.74 -7.30
N ILE A 327 -10.28 4.65 -6.89
CA ILE A 327 -9.74 3.49 -6.17
C ILE A 327 -9.29 3.97 -4.79
N ASP A 328 -9.96 3.53 -3.74
CA ASP A 328 -9.54 3.83 -2.36
C ASP A 328 -8.85 2.65 -1.68
N MET A 329 -7.85 2.95 -0.85
CA MET A 329 -7.06 1.98 -0.08
C MET A 329 -7.08 2.36 1.39
N ALA A 330 -7.45 1.42 2.25
CA ALA A 330 -7.56 1.69 3.67
C ALA A 330 -7.31 0.46 4.54
N THR A 331 -6.63 0.68 5.66
CA THR A 331 -6.64 -0.22 6.82
C THR A 331 -7.97 -0.05 7.54
N LEU A 332 -9.05 -0.60 6.96
CA LEU A 332 -10.39 -0.18 7.32
C LEU A 332 -11.03 -1.07 8.38
N THR A 333 -10.88 -2.40 8.28
CA THR A 333 -11.64 -3.29 9.15
C THR A 333 -10.84 -4.47 9.71
N GLY A 334 -10.92 -4.67 11.03
CA GLY A 334 -10.46 -5.91 11.65
C GLY A 334 -11.23 -7.15 11.15
N ALA A 335 -12.45 -6.97 10.65
CA ALA A 335 -13.23 -8.04 10.02
C ALA A 335 -12.56 -8.59 8.75
N MET A 336 -11.77 -7.78 8.04
CA MET A 336 -11.08 -8.23 6.82
C MET A 336 -9.93 -9.16 7.17
N VAL A 337 -9.20 -8.83 8.23
CA VAL A 337 -8.12 -9.67 8.79
C VAL A 337 -8.69 -11.04 9.19
N VAL A 338 -9.87 -11.07 9.82
CA VAL A 338 -10.54 -12.34 10.18
C VAL A 338 -10.97 -13.13 8.95
N ALA A 339 -11.40 -12.46 7.88
CA ALA A 339 -11.91 -13.10 6.67
C ALA A 339 -10.80 -13.67 5.76
N LEU A 340 -9.75 -12.89 5.48
CA LEU A 340 -8.72 -13.21 4.48
C LEU A 340 -7.30 -13.35 5.06
N GLY A 341 -7.12 -13.15 6.37
CA GLY A 341 -5.81 -13.19 7.01
C GLY A 341 -4.91 -12.03 6.57
N ASP A 342 -3.62 -12.31 6.47
CA ASP A 342 -2.56 -11.32 6.22
C ASP A 342 -1.82 -11.54 4.88
N THR A 343 -2.48 -12.21 3.95
CA THR A 343 -1.89 -12.62 2.65
C THR A 343 -2.62 -12.06 1.45
N VAL A 344 -3.89 -11.71 1.60
CA VAL A 344 -4.75 -11.24 0.51
C VAL A 344 -5.58 -10.06 1.02
N SER A 345 -5.61 -8.96 0.28
CA SER A 345 -6.41 -7.79 0.64
C SER A 345 -7.84 -7.96 0.11
N GLY A 346 -8.81 -7.36 0.80
CA GLY A 346 -10.19 -7.36 0.35
C GLY A 346 -10.41 -6.39 -0.80
N LEU A 347 -11.17 -6.80 -1.80
CA LEU A 347 -11.59 -5.95 -2.93
C LEU A 347 -13.11 -5.87 -2.95
N PHE A 348 -13.63 -4.65 -3.07
CA PHE A 348 -15.06 -4.38 -3.26
C PHE A 348 -15.20 -3.41 -4.42
N THR A 349 -16.20 -3.59 -5.27
CA THR A 349 -16.42 -2.67 -6.39
C THR A 349 -17.87 -2.67 -6.84
N ASN A 350 -18.30 -1.57 -7.45
CA ASN A 350 -19.55 -1.49 -8.21
C ASN A 350 -19.34 -1.81 -9.72
N THR A 351 -18.11 -2.09 -10.14
CA THR A 351 -17.73 -2.21 -11.56
C THR A 351 -16.95 -3.51 -11.82
N PRO A 352 -17.57 -4.52 -12.45
CA PRO A 352 -16.94 -5.83 -12.68
C PRO A 352 -15.61 -5.77 -13.46
N ALA A 353 -15.46 -4.81 -14.38
CA ALA A 353 -14.22 -4.62 -15.13
C ALA A 353 -13.06 -4.17 -14.23
N LEU A 354 -13.32 -3.31 -13.23
CA LEU A 354 -12.31 -2.92 -12.23
C LEU A 354 -11.88 -4.13 -11.40
N SER A 355 -12.84 -4.94 -10.93
CA SER A 355 -12.51 -6.16 -10.18
C SER A 355 -11.55 -7.05 -10.97
N LYS A 356 -11.89 -7.36 -12.21
CA LYS A 356 -11.07 -8.22 -13.07
C LYS A 356 -9.66 -7.64 -13.29
N GLY A 357 -9.56 -6.35 -13.62
CA GLY A 357 -8.27 -5.71 -13.88
C GLY A 357 -7.37 -5.70 -12.64
N LEU A 358 -7.93 -5.33 -11.49
CA LEU A 358 -7.22 -5.29 -10.21
C LEU A 358 -6.80 -6.69 -9.74
N PHE A 359 -7.69 -7.69 -9.87
CA PHE A 359 -7.37 -9.08 -9.56
C PHE A 359 -6.18 -9.59 -10.40
N GLN A 360 -6.22 -9.37 -11.72
CA GLN A 360 -5.15 -9.80 -12.62
C GLN A 360 -3.82 -9.09 -12.34
N ALA A 361 -3.85 -7.79 -12.01
CA ALA A 361 -2.66 -7.06 -11.59
C ALA A 361 -2.11 -7.62 -10.28
N GLY A 362 -2.97 -7.89 -9.29
CA GLY A 362 -2.57 -8.42 -7.99
C GLY A 362 -1.92 -9.80 -8.10
N GLU A 363 -2.46 -10.68 -8.95
CA GLU A 363 -1.87 -11.99 -9.23
C GLU A 363 -0.50 -11.88 -9.91
N ALA A 364 -0.34 -10.92 -10.84
CA ALA A 364 0.91 -10.74 -11.58
C ALA A 364 2.06 -10.24 -10.69
N VAL A 365 1.79 -9.36 -9.73
CA VAL A 365 2.82 -8.83 -8.82
C VAL A 365 2.86 -9.51 -7.45
N ARG A 366 1.99 -10.50 -7.19
CA ARG A 366 1.84 -11.14 -5.87
C ARG A 366 1.51 -10.11 -4.78
N ASP A 367 0.65 -9.17 -5.09
CA ASP A 367 0.02 -8.21 -4.16
C ASP A 367 -1.49 -8.44 -4.27
N ARG A 368 -1.91 -9.58 -3.71
CA ARG A 368 -3.16 -10.25 -4.10
C ARG A 368 -4.39 -9.54 -3.55
N LEU A 369 -5.44 -9.58 -4.36
CA LEU A 369 -6.75 -9.03 -4.04
C LEU A 369 -7.81 -10.12 -4.19
N TRP A 370 -8.84 -10.11 -3.35
CA TRP A 370 -9.98 -11.02 -3.49
C TRP A 370 -11.29 -10.26 -3.38
N GLU A 371 -12.15 -10.41 -4.39
CA GLU A 371 -13.42 -9.73 -4.43
C GLU A 371 -14.41 -10.31 -3.40
N LEU A 372 -15.02 -9.43 -2.63
CA LEU A 372 -16.13 -9.71 -1.73
C LEU A 372 -17.37 -8.93 -2.20
N PRO A 373 -18.58 -9.50 -2.01
CA PRO A 373 -19.78 -8.90 -2.55
C PRO A 373 -20.21 -7.66 -1.76
N VAL A 374 -20.84 -6.70 -2.44
CA VAL A 374 -21.69 -5.67 -1.83
C VAL A 374 -23.09 -5.82 -2.44
N TYR A 375 -24.10 -5.96 -1.58
CA TYR A 375 -25.50 -6.14 -2.00
C TYR A 375 -26.38 -5.09 -1.33
N THR A 376 -27.58 -4.91 -1.86
CA THR A 376 -28.57 -3.94 -1.38
C THR A 376 -28.88 -4.08 0.10
N GLU A 377 -28.91 -5.30 0.64
CA GLU A 377 -29.13 -5.58 2.06
C GLU A 377 -28.01 -5.00 2.93
N HIS A 378 -26.76 -5.03 2.44
CA HIS A 378 -25.62 -4.43 3.12
C HIS A 378 -25.71 -2.91 3.13
N MET A 379 -26.15 -2.31 2.01
CA MET A 379 -26.34 -0.85 1.91
C MET A 379 -27.48 -0.37 2.83
N LYS A 380 -28.62 -1.06 2.85
CA LYS A 380 -29.75 -0.78 3.75
C LYS A 380 -29.37 -0.90 5.21
N ALA A 381 -28.47 -1.82 5.54
CA ALA A 381 -28.00 -1.99 6.90
C ALA A 381 -27.17 -0.79 7.43
N MET A 382 -26.82 0.17 6.57
CA MET A 382 -26.17 1.42 6.94
C MET A 382 -27.13 2.60 7.11
N GLU A 383 -28.44 2.45 6.84
CA GLU A 383 -29.44 3.52 7.03
C GLU A 383 -29.64 3.82 8.52
N SER A 384 -29.72 5.10 8.91
CA SER A 384 -29.96 5.52 10.31
C SER A 384 -31.43 5.86 10.57
N ASP A 385 -31.84 5.82 11.84
CA ASP A 385 -33.18 6.23 12.28
C ASP A 385 -33.27 7.76 12.50
N ILE A 386 -32.14 8.44 12.69
CA ILE A 386 -32.06 9.88 12.99
C ILE A 386 -31.22 10.69 11.99
N ALA A 387 -30.53 10.00 11.07
CA ALA A 387 -29.71 10.56 10.01
C ALA A 387 -29.92 9.76 8.72
N ASP A 388 -29.32 10.18 7.60
CA ASP A 388 -29.41 9.40 6.36
C ASP A 388 -28.65 8.07 6.48
N LEU A 389 -27.49 8.09 7.12
CA LEU A 389 -26.63 6.93 7.33
C LEU A 389 -26.14 6.86 8.79
N ARG A 390 -25.72 5.67 9.21
CA ARG A 390 -24.93 5.44 10.44
C ARG A 390 -23.57 4.87 10.07
N ASN A 391 -22.53 5.15 10.84
CA ASN A 391 -21.17 4.69 10.50
C ASN A 391 -20.90 3.22 10.88
N VAL A 392 -21.80 2.56 11.59
CA VAL A 392 -21.75 1.09 11.85
C VAL A 392 -23.06 0.43 11.52
N SER A 393 -22.98 -0.80 11.01
CA SER A 393 -24.14 -1.53 10.51
C SER A 393 -25.09 -2.04 11.60
N THR A 394 -26.38 -2.08 11.28
CA THR A 394 -27.41 -2.76 12.09
C THR A 394 -27.23 -4.28 12.15
N LEU A 395 -26.43 -4.87 11.26
CA LEU A 395 -26.06 -6.29 11.28
C LEU A 395 -25.10 -6.66 12.43
N LYS A 396 -24.72 -5.68 13.26
CA LYS A 396 -23.80 -5.83 14.39
C LYS A 396 -22.43 -6.31 13.89
N ARG A 397 -21.84 -7.32 14.53
CA ARG A 397 -20.50 -7.86 14.21
C ARG A 397 -20.45 -8.71 12.93
N LYS A 398 -21.55 -8.86 12.20
CA LYS A 398 -21.62 -9.69 10.98
C LYS A 398 -21.24 -8.84 9.77
N ALA A 399 -20.46 -9.40 8.85
CA ALA A 399 -20.13 -8.76 7.57
C ALA A 399 -19.49 -7.36 7.73
N GLY A 400 -18.62 -7.17 8.74
CA GLY A 400 -18.05 -5.86 9.08
C GLY A 400 -17.31 -5.18 7.93
N SER A 401 -16.54 -5.94 7.14
CA SER A 401 -15.85 -5.42 5.96
C SER A 401 -16.79 -5.06 4.82
N ILE A 402 -17.76 -5.93 4.53
CA ILE A 402 -18.76 -5.71 3.48
C ILE A 402 -19.61 -4.48 3.81
N THR A 403 -20.02 -4.31 5.07
CA THR A 403 -20.84 -3.16 5.48
C THR A 403 -20.03 -1.86 5.53
N ALA A 404 -18.72 -1.92 5.81
CA ALA A 404 -17.83 -0.76 5.65
C ALA A 404 -17.71 -0.35 4.18
N ALA A 405 -17.53 -1.31 3.27
CA ALA A 405 -17.54 -1.05 1.83
C ALA A 405 -18.91 -0.52 1.36
N ALA A 406 -20.02 -1.07 1.87
CA ALA A 406 -21.36 -0.59 1.56
C ALA A 406 -21.60 0.85 2.04
N PHE A 407 -21.00 1.26 3.17
CA PHE A 407 -21.02 2.65 3.61
C PHE A 407 -20.31 3.56 2.59
N LEU A 408 -19.10 3.21 2.16
CA LEU A 408 -18.34 3.97 1.17
C LEU A 408 -19.06 4.04 -0.19
N HIS A 409 -19.74 2.96 -0.60
CA HIS A 409 -20.52 2.90 -1.84
C HIS A 409 -21.59 4.01 -1.92
N HIS A 410 -22.21 4.40 -0.80
CA HIS A 410 -23.17 5.53 -0.77
C HIS A 410 -22.56 6.88 -1.16
N PHE A 411 -21.23 7.02 -1.06
CA PHE A 411 -20.49 8.23 -1.41
C PHE A 411 -19.79 8.12 -2.77
N ALA A 412 -19.62 6.92 -3.32
CA ALA A 412 -19.17 6.71 -4.69
C ALA A 412 -20.30 6.97 -5.71
N GLU A 413 -21.54 6.57 -5.36
CA GLU A 413 -22.70 6.59 -6.28
C GLU A 413 -22.39 5.86 -7.60
N GLU A 414 -22.63 6.49 -8.75
CA GLU A 414 -22.51 5.89 -10.08
C GLU A 414 -21.08 5.91 -10.65
N VAL A 415 -20.13 6.54 -9.94
CA VAL A 415 -18.72 6.57 -10.40
C VAL A 415 -18.14 5.16 -10.30
N PRO A 416 -17.43 4.66 -11.33
CA PRO A 416 -16.69 3.41 -11.22
C PRO A 416 -15.74 3.44 -10.03
N TRP A 417 -15.96 2.55 -9.07
CA TRP A 417 -15.30 2.63 -7.77
C TRP A 417 -14.81 1.26 -7.31
N ALA A 418 -13.61 1.24 -6.74
CA ALA A 418 -13.08 0.07 -6.04
C ALA A 418 -12.52 0.47 -4.67
N HIS A 419 -12.82 -0.33 -3.65
CA HIS A 419 -12.24 -0.24 -2.32
C HIS A 419 -11.34 -1.44 -2.05
N LEU A 420 -10.12 -1.14 -1.64
CA LEU A 420 -9.12 -2.10 -1.22
C LEU A 420 -8.98 -2.03 0.31
N ASP A 421 -9.58 -2.99 1.01
CA ASP A 421 -9.37 -3.15 2.46
C ASP A 421 -8.05 -3.89 2.68
N ILE A 422 -7.02 -3.12 2.99
CA ILE A 422 -5.65 -3.59 3.20
C ILE A 422 -5.33 -3.84 4.68
N ALA A 423 -6.33 -3.87 5.57
CA ALA A 423 -6.09 -4.02 7.02
C ALA A 423 -5.27 -5.27 7.37
N GLY A 424 -5.50 -6.39 6.67
CA GLY A 424 -4.75 -7.63 6.89
C GLY A 424 -3.34 -7.60 6.32
N THR A 425 -3.10 -6.87 5.24
CA THR A 425 -1.88 -6.96 4.44
C THR A 425 -0.94 -5.78 4.63
N ALA A 426 -1.41 -4.66 5.20
CA ALA A 426 -0.66 -3.42 5.35
C ALA A 426 0.58 -3.53 6.24
N TRP A 427 0.55 -4.42 7.24
CA TRP A 427 1.70 -4.72 8.09
C TRP A 427 1.77 -6.20 8.47
N ASN A 428 2.96 -6.62 8.91
CA ASN A 428 3.24 -7.98 9.36
C ASN A 428 3.83 -7.96 10.77
N ASP A 429 3.12 -8.55 11.73
CA ASP A 429 3.57 -8.66 13.12
C ASP A 429 4.49 -9.87 13.37
N ALA A 430 4.55 -10.81 12.41
CA ALA A 430 5.39 -11.99 12.48
C ALA A 430 6.81 -11.74 11.93
N GLU A 431 7.62 -12.78 11.92
CA GLU A 431 8.94 -12.74 11.29
C GLU A 431 8.85 -12.48 9.77
N PRO A 432 9.87 -11.86 9.16
CA PRO A 432 9.89 -11.60 7.72
C PRO A 432 9.76 -12.89 6.90
N ARG A 433 8.90 -12.87 5.88
CA ARG A 433 8.68 -13.99 4.94
C ARG A 433 8.69 -13.47 3.51
N GLY A 434 9.39 -14.16 2.61
CA GLY A 434 9.49 -13.73 1.20
C GLY A 434 9.87 -12.26 1.06
N ILE A 435 9.08 -11.48 0.33
CA ILE A 435 9.23 -10.01 0.22
C ILE A 435 8.62 -9.19 1.38
N THR A 436 7.89 -9.83 2.28
CA THR A 436 7.18 -9.17 3.39
C THR A 436 8.12 -9.00 4.59
N PRO A 437 8.51 -7.75 4.94
CA PRO A 437 9.32 -7.49 6.14
C PRO A 437 8.46 -7.58 7.40
N LYS A 438 9.05 -7.31 8.56
CA LYS A 438 8.29 -7.00 9.78
C LYS A 438 7.75 -5.56 9.69
N TYR A 439 6.57 -5.34 10.25
CA TYR A 439 5.79 -4.09 10.19
C TYR A 439 5.33 -3.76 8.76
N ALA A 440 5.35 -2.49 8.34
CA ALA A 440 4.73 -2.06 7.09
C ALA A 440 5.22 -2.87 5.88
N THR A 441 4.28 -3.33 5.04
CA THR A 441 4.55 -4.18 3.88
C THR A 441 4.58 -3.41 2.56
N GLY A 442 3.93 -2.25 2.51
CA GLY A 442 3.68 -1.49 1.28
C GLY A 442 2.56 -2.06 0.41
N ALA A 443 1.61 -2.79 1.01
CA ALA A 443 0.44 -3.34 0.32
C ALA A 443 -0.33 -2.28 -0.50
N GLY A 444 -0.86 -2.69 -1.64
CA GLY A 444 -1.58 -1.82 -2.57
C GLY A 444 -0.66 -1.15 -3.60
N VAL A 445 0.59 -0.85 -3.26
CA VAL A 445 1.49 -0.09 -4.15
C VAL A 445 1.75 -0.81 -5.47
N ARG A 446 2.13 -2.09 -5.40
CA ARG A 446 2.56 -2.82 -6.61
C ARG A 446 1.38 -3.21 -7.48
N VAL A 447 0.25 -3.59 -6.86
CA VAL A 447 -0.96 -3.93 -7.62
C VAL A 447 -1.51 -2.73 -8.37
N ILE A 448 -1.54 -1.53 -7.76
CA ILE A 448 -2.03 -0.33 -8.45
C ILE A 448 -1.08 0.10 -9.56
N LEU A 449 0.25 0.09 -9.34
CA LEU A 449 1.20 0.42 -10.40
C LEU A 449 1.09 -0.54 -11.59
N GLU A 450 0.95 -1.84 -11.35
CA GLU A 450 0.76 -2.83 -12.42
C GLU A 450 -0.59 -2.66 -13.11
N TYR A 451 -1.66 -2.39 -12.36
CA TYR A 451 -2.99 -2.12 -12.91
C TYR A 451 -2.97 -0.93 -13.88
N LEU A 452 -2.41 0.22 -13.45
CA LEU A 452 -2.32 1.42 -14.29
C LEU A 452 -1.50 1.19 -15.57
N GLN A 453 -0.37 0.48 -15.46
CA GLN A 453 0.44 0.14 -16.65
C GLN A 453 -0.31 -0.73 -17.66
N ARG A 454 -1.11 -1.70 -17.18
CA ARG A 454 -1.94 -2.54 -18.06
C ARG A 454 -2.99 -1.73 -18.80
N GLN A 455 -3.61 -0.79 -18.10
CA GLN A 455 -4.62 0.09 -18.68
C GLN A 455 -4.07 0.97 -19.82
N GLN A 456 -2.82 1.43 -19.72
CA GLN A 456 -2.18 2.16 -20.82
C GLN A 456 -1.92 1.28 -22.05
N GLY A 457 -1.52 0.03 -21.83
CA GLY A 457 -1.31 -0.94 -22.90
C GLY A 457 -2.60 -1.26 -23.66
N GLU A 458 -3.73 -1.34 -22.97
CA GLU A 458 -5.06 -1.56 -23.58
C GLU A 458 -5.58 -0.33 -24.36
N GLN A 459 -5.18 0.89 -23.99
CA GLN A 459 -5.56 2.11 -24.71
C GLN A 459 -4.68 2.39 -25.94
N SER A 460 -3.49 1.78 -26.02
CA SER A 460 -2.53 1.94 -27.12
C SER A 460 -2.64 0.86 -28.21
N ALA A 461 -3.48 -0.16 -27.99
CA ALA A 461 -3.74 -1.28 -28.89
C ALA A 461 -5.11 -1.14 -29.54
#